data_AF-A0A920HZM9-F1
#
_entry.id   AF-A0A920HZM9-F1
#
_cell.length_a   1.000
_cell.length_b   1.000
_cell.length_c   1.000
_cell.angle_alpha   90.00
_cell.angle_beta   90.00
_cell.angle_gamma   90.00
#
_symmetry.space_group_name_H-M   'P 1'
#
loop_
_entity.id
_entity.type
_entity.pdbx_description
1 polymer ?
#
loop_
_entity_poly.entity_id
_entity_poly.type
_entity_poly.pdbx_seq_one_letter_code
_entity_poly.pdbx_strand_id
1 'polypeptide(L)'
;MAQTRSSKIRVLRRRGKSRLVRVNDQLNTLTWEIFEKNAQLNDVNTARAVAVLDDALSLIQRAGALLNSVHVEDDPDKPAEPSPQGFVGGRDKSENGKGKPAMSRSVSSVN
;
A
#
# COMPACT_ATOMS: atom_id res chain seq x y z
N MET A 1 19.52 -18.39 -18.11
CA MET A 1 18.67 -17.36 -18.77
C MET A 1 17.81 -16.60 -17.76
N ALA A 2 16.99 -17.26 -16.92
CA ALA A 2 16.10 -16.61 -15.95
C ALA A 2 16.81 -15.77 -14.85
N GLN A 3 17.87 -16.29 -14.23
CA GLN A 3 18.64 -15.57 -13.19
C GLN A 3 19.24 -14.23 -13.70
N THR A 4 19.71 -14.21 -14.95
CA THR A 4 20.26 -13.00 -15.58
C THR A 4 19.18 -11.94 -15.82
N ARG A 5 17.96 -12.34 -16.18
CA ARG A 5 16.80 -11.45 -16.33
C ARG A 5 16.39 -10.84 -15.00
N SER A 6 16.29 -11.65 -13.93
CA SER A 6 15.94 -11.17 -12.59
C SER A 6 16.97 -10.19 -12.02
N SER A 7 18.26 -10.43 -12.26
CA SER A 7 19.33 -9.49 -11.88
C SER A 7 19.20 -8.14 -12.60
N LYS A 8 18.99 -8.15 -13.92
CA LYS A 8 18.77 -6.92 -14.72
C LYS A 8 17.55 -6.13 -14.24
N ILE A 9 16.44 -6.80 -13.95
CA ILE A 9 15.22 -6.17 -13.41
C ILE A 9 15.50 -5.51 -12.06
N ARG A 10 16.22 -6.20 -11.16
CA ARG A 10 16.58 -5.66 -9.85
C ARG A 10 17.45 -4.41 -9.97
N VAL A 11 18.45 -4.42 -10.84
CA VAL A 11 19.31 -3.26 -11.10
C VAL A 11 18.50 -2.09 -11.66
N LEU A 12 17.62 -2.36 -12.63
CA LEU A 12 16.73 -1.36 -13.21
C LEU A 12 15.84 -0.70 -12.14
N ARG A 13 15.17 -1.51 -11.32
CA ARG A 13 14.29 -1.03 -10.23
C ARG A 13 15.05 -0.23 -9.18
N ARG A 14 16.23 -0.70 -8.77
CA ARG A 14 17.09 0.01 -7.80
C ARG A 14 17.51 1.38 -8.34
N ARG A 15 17.96 1.44 -9.59
CA ARG A 15 18.35 2.70 -10.24
C ARG A 15 17.17 3.65 -10.41
N GLY A 16 16.01 3.13 -10.84
CA GLY A 16 14.77 3.88 -10.95
C GLY A 16 14.36 4.50 -9.62
N LYS A 17 14.35 3.69 -8.55
CA LYS A 17 14.03 4.13 -7.19
C LYS A 17 14.96 5.24 -6.70
N SER A 18 16.27 5.08 -6.84
CA SER A 18 17.22 6.10 -6.40
C SER A 18 17.03 7.43 -7.12
N ARG A 19 16.65 7.42 -8.40
CA ARG A 19 16.32 8.66 -9.13
C ARG A 19 14.99 9.24 -8.68
N LEU A 20 13.99 8.39 -8.47
CA LEU A 20 12.65 8.79 -8.07
C LEU A 20 12.64 9.45 -6.67
N VAL A 21 13.45 8.94 -5.73
CA VAL A 21 13.64 9.57 -4.41
C VAL A 21 14.16 11.01 -4.57
N ARG A 22 15.18 11.23 -5.40
CA ARG A 22 15.71 12.58 -5.64
C ARG A 22 14.66 13.53 -6.22
N VAL A 23 13.85 13.04 -7.17
CA VAL A 23 12.76 13.83 -7.75
C VAL A 23 11.69 14.13 -6.70
N ASN A 24 11.36 13.17 -5.84
CA ASN A 24 10.43 13.37 -4.73
C ASN A 24 10.94 14.47 -3.78
N ASP A 25 12.19 14.39 -3.36
CA ASP A 25 12.80 15.38 -2.45
C ASP A 25 12.81 16.78 -3.06
N GLN A 26 13.19 16.90 -4.33
CA GLN A 26 13.20 18.17 -5.07
C GLN A 26 11.80 18.76 -5.22
N LEU A 27 10.83 17.93 -5.61
CA LEU A 27 9.45 18.38 -5.79
C LEU A 27 8.84 18.79 -4.44
N ASN A 28 9.07 18.02 -3.39
CA ASN A 28 8.57 18.32 -2.04
C ASN A 28 9.12 19.66 -1.54
N THR A 29 10.43 19.89 -1.72
CA THR A 29 11.07 21.16 -1.38
C THR A 29 10.44 22.33 -2.14
N LEU A 30 10.27 22.20 -3.45
CA LEU A 30 9.65 23.23 -4.30
C LEU A 30 8.21 23.52 -3.88
N THR A 31 7.40 22.49 -3.61
CA THR A 31 6.00 22.62 -3.19
C THR A 31 5.91 23.42 -1.89
N TRP A 32 6.76 23.10 -0.90
CA TRP A 32 6.83 23.83 0.37
C TRP A 32 7.24 25.28 0.19
N GLU A 33 8.29 25.56 -0.57
CA GLU A 33 8.75 26.93 -0.81
C GLU A 33 7.67 27.81 -1.47
N ILE A 34 6.96 27.26 -2.46
CA ILE A 34 5.88 27.97 -3.14
C ILE A 34 4.72 28.20 -2.16
N PHE A 35 4.35 27.18 -1.38
CA PHE A 35 3.29 27.28 -0.39
C PHE A 35 3.57 28.37 0.65
N GLU A 36 4.77 28.38 1.24
CA GLU A 36 5.17 29.36 2.26
C GLU A 36 5.17 30.79 1.73
N LYS A 37 5.74 31.00 0.54
CA LYS A 37 5.75 32.32 -0.11
C LYS A 37 4.33 32.78 -0.46
N ASN A 38 3.46 31.86 -0.86
CA ASN A 38 2.08 32.19 -1.19
C ASN A 38 1.24 32.54 0.04
N ALA A 39 1.61 32.12 1.26
CA ALA A 39 0.86 32.45 2.48
C ALA A 39 0.77 33.96 2.71
N GLN A 40 1.76 34.74 2.24
CA GLN A 40 1.77 36.20 2.34
C GLN A 40 1.01 36.87 1.18
N LEU A 41 0.99 36.24 0.01
CA LEU A 41 0.44 36.80 -1.22
C LEU A 41 -1.04 36.42 -1.44
N ASN A 42 -1.48 35.30 -0.88
CA ASN A 42 -2.81 34.72 -1.05
C ASN A 42 -3.24 34.57 -2.52
N ASP A 43 -2.30 34.25 -3.41
CA ASP A 43 -2.63 34.03 -4.82
C ASP A 43 -3.32 32.67 -5.02
N VAL A 44 -4.50 32.70 -5.64
CA VAL A 44 -5.36 31.52 -5.83
C VAL A 44 -4.76 30.54 -6.82
N ASN A 45 -4.13 31.03 -7.89
CA ASN A 45 -3.52 30.16 -8.90
C ASN A 45 -2.31 29.43 -8.33
N THR A 46 -1.52 30.10 -7.50
CA THR A 46 -0.39 29.53 -6.79
C THR A 46 -0.86 28.46 -5.80
N ALA A 47 -1.95 28.71 -5.06
CA ALA A 47 -2.54 27.69 -4.18
C ALA A 47 -3.02 26.45 -4.95
N ARG A 48 -3.63 26.64 -6.13
CA ARG A 48 -4.01 25.53 -7.02
C ARG A 48 -2.80 24.79 -7.57
N ALA A 49 -1.74 25.50 -7.94
CA ALA A 49 -0.50 24.88 -8.39
C ALA A 49 0.13 24.01 -7.30
N VAL A 50 0.18 24.49 -6.06
CA VAL A 50 0.64 23.71 -4.89
C VAL A 50 -0.17 22.42 -4.73
N ALA A 51 -1.50 22.48 -4.85
CA ALA A 51 -2.35 21.28 -4.76
C ALA A 51 -2.02 20.25 -5.86
N VAL A 52 -1.78 20.71 -7.10
CA VAL A 52 -1.38 19.82 -8.21
C VAL A 52 0.00 19.20 -7.96
N LEU A 53 0.94 19.94 -7.36
CA LEU A 53 2.25 19.41 -7.01
C LEU A 53 2.15 18.36 -5.88
N ASP A 54 1.24 18.53 -4.93
CA ASP A 54 0.96 17.55 -3.87
C ASP A 54 0.35 16.25 -4.42
N ASP A 55 -0.60 16.35 -5.38
CA ASP A 55 -1.10 15.19 -6.11
C ASP A 55 0.03 14.46 -6.86
N ALA A 56 0.95 15.21 -7.48
CA ALA A 56 2.11 14.64 -8.16
C ALA A 56 3.05 13.92 -7.18
N LEU A 57 3.26 14.45 -5.96
CA LEU A 57 4.02 13.76 -4.91
C LEU A 57 3.38 12.41 -4.55
N SER A 58 2.05 12.38 -4.42
CA SER A 58 1.31 11.14 -4.17
C SER A 58 1.48 10.12 -5.29
N LEU A 59 1.46 10.54 -6.56
CA LEU A 59 1.72 9.66 -7.71
C LEU A 59 3.16 9.14 -7.73
N ILE A 60 4.14 9.98 -7.39
CA ILE A 60 5.55 9.60 -7.27
C ILE A 60 5.74 8.53 -6.19
N GLN A 61 5.08 8.69 -5.03
CA GLN A 61 5.13 7.69 -3.96
C GLN A 61 4.54 6.34 -4.41
N ARG A 62 3.40 6.36 -5.12
CA ARG A 62 2.80 5.16 -5.73
C ARG A 62 3.74 4.49 -6.73
N ALA A 63 4.39 5.26 -7.60
CA ALA A 63 5.40 4.73 -8.51
C ALA A 63 6.58 4.10 -7.76
N GLY A 64 7.00 4.70 -6.64
CA GLY A 64 8.02 4.14 -5.75
C GLY A 64 7.61 2.80 -5.13
N ALA A 65 6.35 2.66 -4.71
CA ALA A 65 5.81 1.40 -4.22
C ALA A 65 5.83 0.31 -5.30
N LEU A 66 5.45 0.63 -6.53
CA LEU A 66 5.52 -0.31 -7.67
C LEU A 66 6.95 -0.76 -8.00
N LEU A 67 7.94 0.11 -7.83
CA LEU A 67 9.35 -0.28 -8.01
C LEU A 67 9.84 -1.22 -6.89
N ASN A 68 9.20 -1.20 -5.71
CA ASN A 68 9.48 -2.11 -4.61
C ASN A 68 8.63 -3.40 -4.65
N SER A 69 7.55 -3.43 -5.42
CA SER A 69 6.63 -4.58 -5.42
C SER A 69 7.26 -5.79 -6.11
N VAL A 70 7.00 -6.98 -5.56
CA VAL A 70 7.32 -8.24 -6.21
C VAL A 70 6.10 -8.64 -7.02
N HIS A 71 6.26 -8.72 -8.34
CA HIS A 71 5.25 -9.36 -9.19
C HIS A 71 5.55 -10.86 -9.14
N VAL A 72 4.70 -11.60 -8.45
CA VAL A 72 4.67 -13.07 -8.55
C VAL A 72 3.83 -13.34 -9.79
N GLU A 73 4.43 -13.90 -10.83
CA GLU A 73 3.65 -14.43 -11.95
C GLU A 73 2.84 -15.60 -11.39
N ASP A 74 1.52 -15.62 -11.64
CA ASP A 74 0.70 -16.81 -11.39
C ASP A 74 1.24 -17.90 -12.29
N ASP A 75 1.99 -18.82 -11.69
CA ASP A 75 2.52 -19.99 -12.38
C ASP A 75 1.31 -20.85 -12.80
N PRO A 76 1.02 -20.99 -14.12
CA PRO A 76 -0.17 -21.71 -14.58
C PRO A 76 -0.13 -23.20 -14.21
N ASP A 77 1.04 -23.71 -13.82
CA ASP A 77 1.25 -25.07 -13.31
C ASP A 77 1.16 -25.16 -11.77
N LYS A 78 0.90 -24.06 -11.05
CA LYS A 78 0.64 -24.10 -9.61
C LYS A 78 -0.78 -24.62 -9.40
N PRO A 79 -0.99 -25.80 -8.79
CA PRO A 79 -2.34 -26.24 -8.44
C PRO A 79 -2.96 -25.18 -7.53
N ALA A 80 -4.19 -24.78 -7.86
CA ALA A 80 -4.95 -23.81 -7.07
C ALA A 80 -4.84 -24.17 -5.58
N GLU A 81 -4.39 -23.21 -4.77
CA GLU A 81 -4.33 -23.41 -3.32
C GLU A 81 -5.73 -23.85 -2.86
N PRO A 82 -5.83 -24.94 -2.07
CA PRO A 82 -7.12 -25.46 -1.69
C PRO A 82 -7.88 -24.36 -0.96
N SER A 83 -9.09 -24.07 -1.45
CA SER A 83 -10.03 -23.15 -0.81
C SER A 83 -10.02 -23.40 0.69
N PRO A 84 -9.92 -22.36 1.54
CA PRO A 84 -9.81 -22.54 2.98
C PRO A 84 -10.99 -23.40 3.44
N GLN A 85 -10.66 -24.61 3.92
CA GLN A 85 -11.64 -25.55 4.44
C GLN A 85 -12.26 -24.85 5.65
N GLY A 86 -13.48 -24.34 5.49
CA GLY A 86 -14.25 -23.80 6.59
C GLY A 86 -14.24 -24.81 7.73
N PHE A 87 -13.92 -24.34 8.94
CA PHE A 87 -13.85 -25.17 10.14
C PHE A 87 -15.13 -26.01 10.26
N VAL A 88 -15.05 -27.30 9.94
CA VAL A 88 -16.11 -28.26 10.22
C VAL A 88 -15.98 -28.60 11.70
N GLY A 89 -16.61 -27.76 12.54
CA GLY A 89 -16.73 -28.02 13.96
C GLY A 89 -17.43 -29.35 14.16
N GLY A 90 -16.67 -30.35 14.60
CA GLY A 90 -17.21 -31.64 14.99
C GLY A 90 -18.24 -31.47 16.09
N ARG A 91 -19.44 -32.00 15.86
CA ARG A 91 -20.38 -32.26 16.96
C ARG A 91 -21.11 -33.56 16.67
N ASP A 92 -20.52 -34.63 17.20
CA ASP A 92 -21.20 -35.89 17.40
C ASP A 92 -22.26 -35.74 18.51
N LYS A 93 -23.25 -36.65 18.47
CA LYS A 93 -24.52 -36.70 19.19
C LYS A 93 -24.49 -36.33 20.70
N SER A 94 -25.53 -35.59 21.15
CA SER A 94 -26.49 -35.99 22.21
C SER A 94 -27.08 -34.81 23.03
N GLU A 95 -28.35 -35.01 23.40
CA GLU A 95 -29.12 -34.44 24.53
C GLU A 95 -29.46 -32.94 24.64
N ASN A 96 -30.75 -32.67 24.39
CA ASN A 96 -31.72 -31.99 25.27
C ASN A 96 -31.17 -31.17 26.46
N GLY A 97 -31.35 -29.83 26.45
CA GLY A 97 -31.07 -29.01 27.63
C GLY A 97 -31.14 -27.49 27.42
N LYS A 98 -31.98 -26.83 28.23
CA LYS A 98 -32.33 -25.40 28.26
C LYS A 98 -31.12 -24.41 28.27
N GLY A 99 -31.23 -23.35 27.46
CA GLY A 99 -31.10 -21.96 27.91
C GLY A 99 -29.77 -21.18 27.74
N LYS A 100 -29.87 -20.06 27.00
CA LYS A 100 -29.44 -18.66 27.30
C LYS A 100 -28.60 -17.96 26.20
N PRO A 101 -28.79 -16.63 26.01
CA PRO A 101 -28.32 -15.90 24.83
C PRO A 101 -26.84 -15.49 24.91
N ALA A 102 -26.27 -15.26 23.74
CA ALA A 102 -24.87 -14.95 23.49
C ALA A 102 -24.41 -13.63 24.15
N MET A 103 -23.31 -13.69 24.91
CA MET A 103 -22.55 -12.50 25.33
C MET A 103 -21.56 -12.10 24.23
N SER A 104 -21.85 -10.97 23.57
CA SER A 104 -20.89 -10.25 22.74
C SER A 104 -19.78 -9.67 23.62
N ARG A 105 -18.52 -10.05 23.37
CA ARG A 105 -17.35 -9.42 24.00
C ARG A 105 -16.84 -8.30 23.12
N SER A 106 -17.15 -7.06 23.52
CA SER A 106 -16.48 -5.83 23.09
C SER A 106 -15.04 -5.83 23.59
N VAL A 107 -14.08 -5.48 22.73
CA VAL A 107 -12.66 -5.33 23.10
C VAL A 107 -12.37 -3.85 23.24
N SER A 108 -12.11 -3.39 24.47
CA SER A 108 -11.64 -2.03 24.77
C SER A 108 -10.12 -2.03 24.90
N SER A 109 -9.48 -1.12 24.16
CA SER A 109 -8.05 -0.80 24.19
C SER A 109 -7.54 -0.50 25.61
N VAL A 110 -6.29 -0.86 25.89
CA VAL A 110 -5.53 -0.33 27.01
C VAL A 110 -4.30 0.39 26.44
N ASN A 111 -4.05 1.59 26.98
CA ASN A 111 -3.01 2.57 26.62
C ASN A 111 -1.61 2.00 26.36
#